data_AF-A0A934YFQ2-F1
#
_entry.id   AF-A0A934YFQ2-F1
#
_cell.length_a   1.000
_cell.length_b   1.000
_cell.length_c   1.000
_cell.angle_alpha   90.00
_cell.angle_beta   90.00
_cell.angle_gamma   90.00
#
_symmetry.space_group_name_H-M   'P 1'
#
loop_
_entity.id
_entity.type
_entity.pdbx_description
1 polymer ?
#
loop_
_entity_poly.entity_id
_entity_poly.type
_entity_poly.pdbx_seq_one_letter_code
_entity_poly.pdbx_strand_id
1 'polypeptide(L)'
;MAGRYGMSFAKGHIERGDYDEAISAATSELEGGATGPEPYFDRATAKELLEDFAGAADDFEAAIRLNLVEKEMDPFALDDAYFSTLVAGAQAAPDAERGLRQLARYRALLPEGEHVSESREWELRLQGKLPSLLDKTRGVAG
;
A
#
# COMPACT_ATOMS: atom_id res chain seq x y z
N MET A 1 20.65 18.00 21.41
CA MET A 1 20.85 16.94 20.39
C MET A 1 19.73 17.10 19.37
N ALA A 2 19.94 17.92 18.34
CA ALA A 2 18.98 18.07 17.24
C ALA A 2 19.28 16.98 16.20
N GLY A 3 18.72 15.80 16.41
CA GLY A 3 18.88 14.67 15.51
C GLY A 3 18.09 14.90 14.24
N ARG A 4 18.78 14.97 13.10
CA ARG A 4 18.32 14.67 11.74
C ARG A 4 16.81 14.93 11.48
N TYR A 5 16.43 16.21 11.47
CA TYR A 5 15.09 16.65 11.06
C TYR A 5 14.81 16.22 9.61
N GLY A 6 13.97 15.20 9.39
CA GLY A 6 13.41 14.89 8.06
C GLY A 6 13.32 13.41 7.67
N MET A 7 13.82 12.46 8.48
CA MET A 7 13.72 11.03 8.16
C MET A 7 13.51 10.22 9.44
N SER A 8 12.40 9.47 9.51
CA SER A 8 12.13 8.48 10.56
C SER A 8 13.22 7.39 10.58
N PHE A 9 13.38 6.69 11.70
CA PHE A 9 14.32 5.57 11.76
C PHE A 9 13.89 4.45 10.80
N ALA A 10 12.58 4.22 10.70
CA ALA A 10 12.01 3.23 9.79
C ALA A 10 12.38 3.52 8.33
N LYS A 11 12.19 4.75 7.86
CA LYS A 11 12.57 5.16 6.51
C LYS A 11 14.06 4.97 6.23
N GLY A 12 14.93 5.30 7.19
CA GLY A 12 16.36 5.07 7.07
C GLY A 12 16.77 3.59 7.01
N HIS A 13 15.95 2.68 7.54
CA HIS A 13 16.11 1.23 7.38
C HIS A 13 15.59 0.75 6.02
N ILE A 14 14.45 1.26 5.55
CA ILE A 14 13.90 0.98 4.22
C ILE A 14 14.92 1.31 3.12
N GLU A 15 15.55 2.49 3.17
CA GLU A 15 16.55 2.91 2.19
C GLU A 15 17.80 2.01 2.14
N ARG A 16 18.06 1.26 3.21
CA ARG A 16 19.17 0.30 3.29
C ARG A 16 18.76 -1.12 2.93
N GLY A 17 17.46 -1.39 2.75
CA GLY A 17 16.93 -2.73 2.54
C GLY A 17 16.71 -3.52 3.84
N ASP A 18 16.80 -2.87 5.00
CA ASP A 18 16.69 -3.48 6.33
C ASP A 18 15.20 -3.51 6.76
N TYR A 19 14.36 -4.27 6.06
CA TYR A 19 12.90 -4.14 6.18
C TYR A 19 12.34 -4.61 7.52
N ASP A 20 12.89 -5.68 8.10
CA ASP A 20 12.48 -6.15 9.43
C ASP A 20 12.80 -5.09 10.51
N GLU A 21 13.99 -4.47 10.42
CA GLU A 21 14.38 -3.37 11.28
C GLU A 21 13.50 -2.13 11.07
N ALA A 22 13.09 -1.85 9.83
CA ALA A 22 12.15 -0.77 9.55
C ALA A 22 10.79 -1.01 10.22
N ILE A 23 10.26 -2.23 10.16
CA ILE A 23 9.02 -2.62 10.84
C ILE A 23 9.16 -2.46 12.36
N SER A 24 10.29 -2.89 12.93
CA SER A 24 10.56 -2.75 14.36
C SER A 24 10.66 -1.29 14.79
N ALA A 25 11.32 -0.44 13.99
CA ALA A 25 11.47 0.98 14.26
C ALA A 25 10.11 1.69 14.23
N ALA A 26 9.33 1.51 13.17
CA ALA A 26 8.00 2.09 13.04
C ALA A 26 7.04 1.61 14.15
N THR A 27 7.13 0.34 14.54
CA THR A 27 6.33 -0.21 15.65
C THR A 27 6.71 0.44 16.98
N SER A 28 8.00 0.65 17.22
CA SER A 28 8.47 1.35 18.42
C SER A 28 7.99 2.81 18.47
N GLU A 29 7.92 3.50 17.32
CA GLU A 29 7.37 4.85 17.24
C GLU A 29 5.88 4.88 17.61
N LEU A 30 5.10 3.93 17.10
CA LEU A 30 3.68 3.78 17.44
C LEU A 30 3.47 3.46 18.93
N GLU A 31 4.25 2.53 19.50
CA GLU A 31 4.22 2.20 20.93
C GLU A 31 4.67 3.38 21.81
N GLY A 32 5.56 4.22 21.29
CA GLY A 32 6.00 5.47 21.91
C GLY A 32 4.94 6.59 21.89
N GLY A 33 3.79 6.35 21.27
CA GLY A 33 2.66 7.28 21.23
C GLY A 33 2.64 8.19 20.00
N ALA A 34 3.32 7.83 18.91
CA ALA A 34 3.16 8.54 17.65
C ALA A 34 1.70 8.44 17.17
N THR A 35 1.10 9.60 16.85
CA THR A 35 -0.31 9.71 16.46
C THR A 35 -0.49 10.02 14.97
N GLY A 36 0.59 10.34 14.26
CA GLY A 36 0.56 10.70 12.84
C GLY A 36 0.49 9.50 11.90
N PRO A 37 0.23 9.74 10.61
CA PRO A 37 0.18 8.69 9.58
C PRO A 37 1.56 8.14 9.20
N GLU A 38 2.65 8.89 9.43
CA GLU A 38 4.02 8.53 8.97
C GLU A 38 4.50 7.15 9.47
N PRO A 39 4.41 6.78 10.76
CA PRO A 39 4.89 5.46 11.21
C PRO A 39 4.09 4.29 10.62
N TYR A 40 2.78 4.48 10.39
CA TYR A 40 1.97 3.48 9.70
C TYR A 40 2.39 3.35 8.23
N PHE A 41 2.61 4.47 7.54
CA PHE A 41 3.08 4.47 6.16
C PHE A 41 4.43 3.76 6.01
N ASP A 42 5.41 4.10 6.85
CA ASP A 42 6.73 3.48 6.80
C ASP A 42 6.67 1.98 7.10
N ARG A 43 5.86 1.56 8.10
CA ARG A 43 5.66 0.14 8.40
C ARG A 43 5.00 -0.59 7.24
N ALA A 44 4.02 0.05 6.59
CA ALA A 44 3.34 -0.49 5.43
C ALA A 44 4.30 -0.72 4.26
N THR A 45 5.13 0.29 3.94
CA THR A 45 6.15 0.19 2.89
C THR A 45 7.14 -0.94 3.16
N ALA A 46 7.62 -1.07 4.40
CA ALA A 46 8.53 -2.15 4.76
C ALA A 46 7.88 -3.54 4.61
N LYS A 47 6.61 -3.69 5.00
CA LYS A 47 5.84 -4.94 4.81
C LYS A 47 5.57 -5.24 3.35
N GLU A 48 5.23 -4.23 2.55
CA GLU A 48 5.02 -4.38 1.10
C GLU A 48 6.30 -4.89 0.42
N LEU A 49 7.46 -4.35 0.80
CA LEU A 49 8.77 -4.80 0.30
C LEU A 49 9.14 -6.22 0.74
N LEU A 50 8.55 -6.72 1.82
CA LEU A 50 8.63 -8.11 2.26
C LEU A 50 7.50 -9.00 1.69
N GLU A 51 6.70 -8.46 0.76
CA GLU A 51 5.53 -9.14 0.16
C GLU A 51 4.42 -9.51 1.17
N ASP A 52 4.45 -8.94 2.38
CA ASP A 52 3.32 -8.97 3.32
C ASP A 52 2.27 -7.93 2.93
N PHE A 53 1.64 -8.16 1.78
CA PHE A 53 0.65 -7.23 1.22
C PHE A 53 -0.59 -7.06 2.11
N ALA A 54 -0.95 -8.10 2.87
CA ALA A 54 -2.10 -8.03 3.77
C ALA A 54 -1.79 -7.11 4.96
N GLY A 55 -0.64 -7.31 5.61
CA GLY A 55 -0.20 -6.45 6.70
C GLY A 55 0.13 -5.04 6.25
N ALA A 56 0.66 -4.86 5.03
CA ALA A 56 0.90 -3.55 4.43
C ALA A 56 -0.40 -2.79 4.17
N ALA A 57 -1.41 -3.45 3.59
CA ALA A 57 -2.72 -2.85 3.35
C ALA A 57 -3.36 -2.37 4.66
N ASP A 58 -3.30 -3.17 5.74
CA ASP A 58 -3.84 -2.79 7.05
C ASP A 58 -3.18 -1.50 7.60
N ASP A 59 -1.87 -1.37 7.43
CA ASP A 59 -1.13 -0.18 7.86
C ASP A 59 -1.39 1.04 6.97
N PHE A 60 -1.47 0.87 5.63
CA PHE A 60 -1.85 1.96 4.73
C PHE A 60 -3.27 2.47 5.02
N GLU A 61 -4.23 1.58 5.33
CA GLU A 61 -5.57 2.01 5.73
C GLU A 61 -5.54 2.87 7.01
N ALA A 62 -4.71 2.50 7.98
CA ALA A 62 -4.54 3.27 9.22
C ALA A 62 -3.92 4.65 8.92
N ALA A 63 -2.87 4.69 8.09
CA ALA A 63 -2.24 5.93 7.65
C ALA A 63 -3.22 6.86 6.94
N ILE A 64 -4.03 6.33 6.00
CA ILE A 64 -5.07 7.09 5.29
C ILE A 64 -6.07 7.69 6.28
N ARG A 65 -6.60 6.89 7.21
CA ARG A 65 -7.61 7.35 8.19
C ARG A 65 -7.08 8.46 9.09
N LEU A 66 -5.83 8.38 9.52
CA LEU A 66 -5.18 9.42 10.33
C LEU A 66 -4.91 10.68 9.51
N ASN A 67 -4.46 10.52 8.26
CA ASN A 67 -4.16 11.65 7.40
C ASN A 67 -5.41 12.47 7.01
N LEU A 68 -6.60 11.87 7.00
CA LEU A 68 -7.86 12.62 6.81
C LEU A 68 -8.11 13.65 7.92
N VAL A 69 -7.57 13.42 9.11
CA VAL A 69 -7.70 14.32 10.27
C VAL A 69 -6.54 15.33 10.29
N GLU A 70 -5.30 14.85 10.23
CA GLU A 70 -4.11 15.68 10.48
C GLU A 70 -3.54 16.34 9.22
N LYS A 71 -3.69 15.71 8.04
CA LYS A 71 -3.17 16.15 6.73
C LYS A 71 -1.65 16.40 6.71
N GLU A 72 -0.90 15.52 7.36
CA GLU A 72 0.56 15.57 7.44
C GLU A 72 1.26 15.01 6.19
N MET A 73 0.57 14.16 5.44
CA MET A 73 1.08 13.50 4.23
C MET A 73 0.25 13.86 3.01
N ASP A 74 0.88 13.78 1.83
CA ASP A 74 0.18 13.93 0.55
C ASP A 74 -0.86 12.79 0.40
N PRO A 75 -2.17 13.10 0.35
CA PRO A 75 -3.21 12.09 0.17
C PRO A 75 -3.03 11.29 -1.12
N PHE A 76 -2.46 11.90 -2.17
CA PHE A 76 -2.20 11.21 -3.43
C PHE A 76 -1.17 10.08 -3.26
N ALA A 77 -0.10 10.33 -2.51
CA ALA A 77 0.92 9.31 -2.24
C ALA A 77 0.36 8.14 -1.42
N LEU A 78 -0.55 8.40 -0.48
CA LEU A 78 -1.22 7.36 0.29
C LEU A 78 -2.19 6.53 -0.56
N ASP A 79 -2.96 7.20 -1.42
CA ASP A 79 -3.90 6.56 -2.35
C ASP A 79 -3.18 5.63 -3.33
N ASP A 80 -2.11 6.12 -3.97
CA ASP A 80 -1.33 5.37 -4.96
C ASP A 80 -0.60 4.17 -4.33
N ALA A 81 0.04 4.35 -3.17
CA ALA A 81 0.72 3.27 -2.46
C ALA A 81 -0.27 2.18 -2.02
N TYR A 82 -1.40 2.58 -1.41
CA TYR A 82 -2.42 1.64 -0.98
C TYR A 82 -3.02 0.86 -2.15
N PHE A 83 -3.34 1.54 -3.26
CA PHE A 83 -3.87 0.88 -4.45
C PHE A 83 -2.86 -0.13 -5.03
N SER A 84 -1.60 0.29 -5.18
CA SER A 84 -0.52 -0.55 -5.70
C SER A 84 -0.31 -1.81 -4.86
N THR A 85 -0.28 -1.67 -3.53
CA THR A 85 -0.19 -2.79 -2.59
C THR A 85 -1.37 -3.75 -2.74
N LEU A 86 -2.59 -3.25 -2.86
CA LEU A 86 -3.78 -4.10 -3.02
C LEU A 86 -3.79 -4.85 -4.35
N VAL A 87 -3.32 -4.23 -5.43
CA VAL A 87 -3.16 -4.89 -6.73
C VAL A 87 -2.10 -5.99 -6.63
N ALA A 88 -0.93 -5.69 -6.06
CA ALA A 88 0.14 -6.67 -5.87
C ALA A 88 -0.33 -7.85 -5.00
N GLY A 89 -0.97 -7.58 -3.87
CA GLY A 89 -1.56 -8.58 -3.01
C GLY A 89 -2.66 -9.40 -3.70
N ALA A 90 -3.45 -8.79 -4.57
CA ALA A 90 -4.47 -9.49 -5.34
C ALA A 90 -3.87 -10.41 -6.41
N GLN A 91 -2.75 -10.03 -7.02
CA GLN A 91 -2.03 -10.86 -7.98
C GLN A 91 -1.27 -12.01 -7.31
N ALA A 92 -0.73 -11.78 -6.10
CA ALA A 92 -0.03 -12.79 -5.31
C ALA A 92 -0.97 -13.74 -4.55
N ALA A 93 -2.28 -13.43 -4.51
CA ALA A 93 -3.26 -14.25 -3.81
C ALA A 93 -3.36 -15.67 -4.40
N PRO A 94 -3.57 -16.71 -3.56
CA PRO A 94 -3.63 -18.09 -4.03
C PRO A 94 -4.86 -18.38 -4.90
N ASP A 95 -5.87 -17.51 -4.83
CA ASP A 95 -7.11 -17.62 -5.59
C ASP A 95 -7.70 -16.23 -5.86
N ALA A 96 -8.52 -16.15 -6.91
CA ALA A 96 -9.16 -14.90 -7.34
C ALA A 96 -10.13 -14.34 -6.29
N GLU A 97 -10.75 -15.19 -5.45
CA GLU A 97 -11.70 -14.73 -4.44
C GLU A 97 -10.99 -13.87 -3.39
N ARG A 98 -9.85 -14.34 -2.88
CA ARG A 98 -9.02 -13.59 -1.94
C ARG A 98 -8.48 -12.31 -2.55
N GLY A 99 -8.01 -12.36 -3.80
CA GLY A 99 -7.51 -11.17 -4.49
C GLY A 99 -8.62 -10.12 -4.70
N LEU A 100 -9.82 -10.55 -5.11
CA LEU A 100 -10.98 -9.68 -5.24
C LEU A 100 -11.40 -9.07 -3.90
N ARG A 101 -11.40 -9.87 -2.83
CA ARG A 101 -11.74 -9.40 -1.47
C ARG A 101 -10.78 -8.32 -1.00
N GLN A 102 -9.48 -8.49 -1.21
CA GLN A 102 -8.48 -7.49 -0.86
C GLN A 102 -8.64 -6.22 -1.71
N LEU A 103 -8.72 -6.36 -3.03
CA LEU A 103 -8.88 -5.21 -3.94
C LEU A 103 -10.16 -4.41 -3.67
N ALA A 104 -11.25 -5.07 -3.26
CA ALA A 104 -12.51 -4.41 -2.92
C ALA A 104 -12.38 -3.44 -1.73
N ARG A 105 -11.38 -3.63 -0.85
CA ARG A 105 -11.09 -2.72 0.28
C ARG A 105 -10.74 -1.32 -0.22
N TYR A 106 -10.11 -1.20 -1.39
CA TYR A 106 -9.75 0.08 -1.98
C TYR A 106 -10.96 1.01 -2.08
N ARG A 107 -11.99 0.58 -2.82
CA ARG A 107 -13.21 1.37 -3.05
C ARG A 107 -14.09 1.53 -1.82
N ALA A 108 -13.92 0.66 -0.82
CA ALA A 108 -14.62 0.78 0.45
C ALA A 108 -14.01 1.91 1.30
N LEU A 109 -12.69 2.07 1.29
CA LEU A 109 -12.00 3.13 2.02
C LEU A 109 -11.99 4.46 1.24
N LEU A 110 -11.74 4.41 -0.06
CA LEU A 110 -11.58 5.57 -0.95
C LEU A 110 -12.60 5.48 -2.10
N PRO A 111 -13.89 5.72 -1.84
CA PRO A 111 -14.94 5.65 -2.88
C PRO A 111 -14.80 6.74 -3.96
N GLU A 112 -14.05 7.81 -3.67
CA GLU A 112 -13.74 8.92 -4.56
C GLU A 112 -12.21 9.03 -4.82
N GLY A 113 -11.46 7.95 -4.58
CA GLY A 113 -10.01 7.90 -4.84
C GLY A 113 -9.66 7.90 -6.33
N GLU A 114 -8.40 8.20 -6.66
CA GLU A 114 -7.94 8.36 -8.04
C GLU A 114 -8.01 7.04 -8.81
N HIS A 115 -7.86 5.90 -8.13
CA HIS A 115 -7.79 4.57 -8.75
C HIS A 115 -9.12 3.80 -8.72
N VAL A 116 -10.26 4.48 -8.51
CA VAL A 116 -11.58 3.81 -8.48
C VAL A 116 -11.89 3.13 -9.81
N SER A 117 -11.54 3.77 -10.93
CA SER A 117 -11.69 3.21 -12.28
C SER A 117 -10.83 1.95 -12.46
N GLU A 118 -9.55 2.07 -12.16
CA GLU A 118 -8.52 1.04 -12.31
C GLU A 118 -8.85 -0.17 -11.44
N SER A 119 -9.31 0.05 -10.20
CA SER A 119 -9.72 -1.04 -9.30
C SER A 119 -10.89 -1.87 -9.87
N ARG A 120 -11.80 -1.26 -10.64
CA ARG A 120 -12.90 -1.98 -11.30
C ARG A 120 -12.39 -2.78 -12.49
N GLU A 121 -11.44 -2.24 -13.25
CA GLU A 121 -10.83 -2.99 -14.34
C GLU A 121 -10.05 -4.21 -13.82
N TRP A 122 -9.28 -4.04 -12.75
CA TRP A 122 -8.55 -5.12 -12.10
C TRP A 122 -9.50 -6.21 -11.58
N GLU A 123 -10.63 -5.83 -10.98
CA GLU A 123 -11.67 -6.78 -10.60
C GLU A 123 -12.18 -7.59 -11.81
N LEU A 124 -12.47 -6.94 -12.94
CA LEU A 124 -12.90 -7.65 -14.15
C LEU A 124 -11.80 -8.59 -14.68
N ARG A 125 -10.52 -8.21 -14.58
CA ARG A 125 -9.39 -9.08 -14.95
C ARG A 125 -9.29 -10.30 -14.05
N LEU A 126 -9.39 -10.11 -12.73
CA LEU A 126 -9.38 -11.22 -11.74
C LEU A 126 -10.57 -12.17 -11.93
N GLN A 127 -11.70 -11.67 -12.45
CA GLN A 127 -12.87 -12.47 -12.81
C GLN A 127 -12.75 -13.14 -14.20
N GLY A 128 -11.66 -12.93 -14.95
CA GLY A 128 -11.48 -13.43 -16.31
C GLY A 128 -12.37 -12.76 -17.36
N LYS A 129 -12.98 -11.62 -17.03
CA LYS A 129 -13.89 -10.86 -17.91
C LYS A 129 -13.16 -9.83 -18.79
N LEU A 130 -11.91 -9.52 -18.44
CA LEU A 130 -11.00 -8.71 -19.26
C LEU A 130 -9.70 -9.49 -19.50
N PRO A 131 -9.04 -9.29 -20.66
CA PRO A 131 -7.75 -9.88 -20.93
C PRO A 131 -6.70 -9.38 -19.92
N SER A 132 -5.70 -10.22 -19.65
CA SER A 132 -4.58 -9.83 -18.81
C SER A 132 -3.81 -8.69 -19.49
N LEU A 133 -3.14 -7.83 -18.71
CA LEU A 133 -2.33 -6.75 -19.28
C LEU A 133 -1.18 -7.28 -20.17
N LEU A 134 -0.71 -8.50 -19.89
CA LEU A 134 0.32 -9.21 -20.67
C LEU A 134 -0.17 -9.67 -22.05
N ASP A 135 -1.48 -9.84 -22.24
CA ASP A 135 -2.04 -10.27 -23.53
C ASP A 135 -2.01 -9.13 -24.56
N LYS A 136 -2.07 -7.86 -24.13
CA LYS A 136 -2.01 -6.70 -25.03
C LYS A 136 -0.65 -6.53 -25.73
N THR A 137 0.45 -6.98 -25.11
CA THR A 137 1.81 -6.88 -25.69
C THR A 137 2.12 -7.94 -26.74
N ARG A 138 1.30 -9.00 -26.86
CA ARG A 138 1.51 -10.06 -27.87
C ARG A 138 1.00 -9.71 -29.26
N GLY A 139 0.27 -8.60 -29.43
CA GLY A 139 -0.40 -8.23 -30.69
C GLY A 139 0.27 -7.14 -31.52
N VAL A 140 1.45 -6.62 -31.14
CA VAL A 140 2.09 -5.46 -31.82
C VAL A 140 3.31 -5.82 -32.68
N ALA A 141 3.54 -7.11 -32.93
CA ALA A 141 4.52 -7.58 -33.91
C ALA A 141 3.80 -8.08 -35.17
N GLY A 142 3.50 -7.15 -36.09
CA GLY A 142 2.93 -7.42 -37.40
C GLY A 142 3.38 -6.37 -38.41
#